data_AF-A0A7C5JHZ2-F1
#
_entry.id   AF-A0A7C5JHZ2-F1
#
_cell.length_a   1.000
_cell.length_b   1.000
_cell.length_c   1.000
_cell.angle_alpha   90.00
_cell.angle_beta   90.00
_cell.angle_gamma   90.00
#
_symmetry.space_group_name_H-M   'P 1'
#
loop_
_entity.id
_entity.type
_entity.pdbx_description
1 polymer ?
#
loop_
_entity_poly.entity_id
_entity_poly.type
_entity_poly.pdbx_seq_one_letter_code
_entity_poly.pdbx_strand_id
1 'polypeptide(L)'
;NICVITGDLISYNLGFNTDILSPLKYLTQHIPTYFIVGNHEIGLYKDNIGEFLDELTKLGVYTLFNQSTIVNEGKCAFNLVGVGEAIGNRYGVPMDIDKSFKDIDKNLATIVLVHRPNSIRFFEKYPFVLSLSGHNHGGQITKVGLLSSVIRNQGKFLSGLKKIEENKFVYVSNGIGYSRIPFRLFAPSEISIIKIN
;
A
#
# COMPACT_ATOMS: atom_id res chain seq x y z
N ASN A 1 15.00 2.74 9.56
CA ASN A 1 13.84 3.46 9.00
C ASN A 1 13.60 2.96 7.59
N ILE A 2 12.34 2.79 7.20
CA ILE A 2 11.95 2.45 5.82
C ILE A 2 10.86 3.41 5.35
N CYS A 3 10.72 3.55 4.03
CA CYS A 3 9.57 4.18 3.40
C CYS A 3 8.70 3.09 2.76
N VAL A 4 7.38 3.23 2.85
CA VAL A 4 6.44 2.33 2.19
C VAL A 4 5.44 3.15 1.37
N ILE A 5 5.21 2.72 0.13
CA ILE A 5 4.25 3.31 -0.80
C ILE A 5 3.18 2.26 -1.06
N THR A 6 1.95 2.54 -0.62
CA THR A 6 0.84 1.57 -0.60
C THR A 6 0.02 1.54 -1.89
N GLY A 7 0.66 1.79 -3.04
CA GLY A 7 0.02 1.82 -4.37
C GLY A 7 -0.47 3.20 -4.80
N ASP A 8 -1.03 3.28 -6.01
CA ASP A 8 -1.48 4.52 -6.67
C ASP A 8 -0.37 5.58 -6.73
N LEU A 9 0.84 5.14 -7.07
CA LEU A 9 2.00 5.99 -7.33
C LEU A 9 1.80 6.81 -8.60
N ILE A 10 1.07 6.27 -9.57
CA ILE A 10 0.78 6.92 -10.85
C ILE A 10 -0.73 6.87 -11.17
N SER A 11 -1.24 7.94 -11.79
CA SER A 11 -2.66 8.04 -12.14
C SER A 11 -2.95 7.92 -13.63
N TYR A 12 -1.93 8.07 -14.48
CA TYR A 12 -2.03 8.03 -15.93
C TYR A 12 -0.85 7.24 -16.51
N ASN A 13 -1.06 6.57 -17.65
CA ASN A 13 0.03 5.97 -18.39
C ASN A 13 0.77 7.08 -19.13
N LEU A 14 1.89 7.52 -18.56
CA LEU A 14 2.76 8.55 -19.11
C LEU A 14 3.97 7.94 -19.84
N GLY A 15 3.96 6.61 -20.05
CA GLY A 15 5.16 5.84 -20.32
C GLY A 15 6.13 5.85 -19.12
N PHE A 16 7.23 5.10 -19.22
CA PHE A 16 8.34 5.24 -18.27
C PHE A 16 9.08 6.54 -18.53
N ASN A 17 8.58 7.61 -17.93
CA ASN A 17 9.27 8.88 -17.92
C ASN A 17 10.09 9.01 -16.63
N THR A 18 11.41 8.83 -16.77
CA THR A 18 12.35 8.91 -15.63
C THR A 18 12.36 10.28 -14.95
N ASP A 19 11.97 11.36 -15.63
CA ASP A 19 11.92 12.71 -15.04
C ASP A 19 10.81 12.81 -13.99
N ILE A 20 9.66 12.19 -14.25
CA ILE A 20 8.52 12.14 -13.31
C ILE A 20 8.87 11.33 -12.06
N LEU A 21 9.71 10.30 -12.23
CA LEU A 21 10.12 9.41 -11.15
C LEU A 21 11.39 9.90 -10.42
N SER A 22 11.97 11.04 -10.84
CA SER A 22 13.18 11.59 -10.21
C SER A 22 13.09 11.81 -8.69
N PRO A 23 11.94 12.19 -8.09
CA PRO A 23 11.83 12.28 -6.63
C PRO A 23 11.97 10.91 -5.93
N LEU A 24 11.54 9.82 -6.57
CA LEU A 24 11.71 8.47 -6.02
C LEU A 24 13.17 8.07 -5.99
N LYS A 25 13.95 8.44 -7.01
CA LYS A 25 15.40 8.18 -7.04
C LYS A 25 16.11 8.87 -5.88
N TYR A 26 15.73 10.11 -5.57
CA TYR A 26 16.27 10.80 -4.39
C TYR A 26 15.90 10.07 -3.10
N LEU A 27 14.64 9.62 -2.98
CA LEU A 27 14.15 8.91 -1.81
C LEU A 27 14.89 7.57 -1.58
N THR A 28 15.03 6.75 -2.63
CA THR A 28 15.66 5.42 -2.56
C THR A 28 17.15 5.48 -2.23
N GLN A 29 17.82 6.58 -2.57
CA GLN A 29 19.22 6.84 -2.19
C GLN A 29 19.42 7.07 -0.69
N HIS A 30 18.37 7.48 0.04
CA HIS A 30 18.46 7.85 1.45
C HIS A 30 17.71 6.89 2.39
N ILE A 31 16.64 6.25 1.92
CA ILE A 31 15.76 5.40 2.72
C ILE A 31 15.34 4.17 1.89
N PRO A 32 15.52 2.94 2.42
CA PRO A 32 14.95 1.75 1.79
C PRO A 32 13.46 1.93 1.56
N THR A 33 13.03 1.89 0.31
CA THR A 33 11.67 2.23 -0.11
C THR A 33 11.00 1.02 -0.71
N TYR A 34 9.85 0.66 -0.15
CA TYR A 34 9.06 -0.50 -0.56
C TYR A 34 7.77 -0.05 -1.24
N PHE A 35 7.34 -0.77 -2.27
CA PHE A 35 6.16 -0.43 -3.05
C PHE A 35 5.27 -1.66 -3.26
N ILE A 36 3.96 -1.48 -3.10
CA ILE A 36 2.95 -2.44 -3.57
C ILE A 36 2.11 -1.80 -4.67
N VAL A 37 1.55 -2.62 -5.56
CA VAL A 37 0.66 -2.14 -6.62
C VAL A 37 -0.69 -1.68 -6.07
N GLY A 38 -1.18 -0.56 -6.58
CA GLY A 38 -2.55 -0.10 -6.41
C GLY A 38 -3.44 -0.49 -7.58
N ASN A 39 -4.69 -0.04 -7.55
CA ASN A 39 -5.60 -0.33 -8.66
C ASN A 39 -5.28 0.51 -9.90
N HIS A 40 -4.60 1.64 -9.74
CA HIS A 40 -4.17 2.44 -10.88
C HIS A 40 -3.07 1.74 -11.67
N GLU A 41 -2.04 1.20 -11.01
CA GLU A 41 -0.97 0.45 -11.69
C GLU A 41 -1.52 -0.78 -12.40
N ILE A 42 -2.38 -1.55 -11.74
CA ILE A 42 -3.04 -2.69 -12.39
C ILE A 42 -3.88 -2.24 -13.59
N GLY A 43 -4.64 -1.15 -13.48
CA GLY A 43 -5.46 -0.65 -14.58
C GLY A 43 -4.66 -0.21 -15.80
N LEU A 44 -3.48 0.39 -15.58
CA LEU A 44 -2.64 0.97 -16.62
C LEU A 44 -1.65 -0.04 -17.23
N TYR A 45 -1.16 -0.99 -16.43
CA TYR A 45 -0.07 -1.92 -16.80
C TYR A 45 -0.47 -3.38 -16.63
N LYS A 46 -1.76 -3.74 -16.60
CA LYS A 46 -2.21 -5.15 -16.48
C LYS A 46 -1.47 -6.13 -17.41
N ASP A 47 -1.18 -5.70 -18.64
CA ASP A 47 -0.56 -6.55 -19.67
C ASP A 47 0.98 -6.59 -19.56
N ASN A 48 1.58 -5.70 -18.76
CA ASN A 48 3.03 -5.56 -18.59
C ASN A 48 3.43 -5.11 -17.18
N ILE A 49 2.73 -5.58 -16.15
CA ILE A 49 2.94 -5.13 -14.76
C ILE A 49 4.35 -5.46 -14.28
N GLY A 50 4.92 -6.57 -14.78
CA GLY A 50 6.31 -6.97 -14.50
C GLY A 50 7.30 -5.90 -14.97
N GLU A 51 7.17 -5.43 -16.21
CA GLU A 51 8.03 -4.36 -16.74
C GLU A 51 7.93 -3.09 -15.88
N PHE A 52 6.73 -2.76 -15.42
CA PHE A 52 6.54 -1.61 -14.52
C PHE A 52 7.24 -1.77 -13.17
N LEU A 53 7.16 -2.95 -12.58
CA LEU A 53 7.86 -3.21 -11.33
C LEU A 53 9.37 -3.23 -11.53
N ASP A 54 9.86 -3.77 -12.66
CA ASP A 54 11.28 -3.80 -12.99
C ASP A 54 11.87 -2.40 -13.14
N GLU A 55 11.15 -1.47 -13.78
CA GLU A 55 11.57 -0.07 -13.89
C GLU A 55 11.64 0.64 -12.54
N LEU A 56 10.69 0.37 -11.62
CA LEU A 56 10.78 0.86 -10.24
C LEU A 56 11.99 0.25 -9.51
N THR A 57 12.28 -1.02 -9.74
CA THR A 57 13.45 -1.68 -9.16
C THR A 57 14.77 -1.09 -9.66
N LYS A 58 14.85 -0.69 -10.94
CA LYS A 58 16.02 0.06 -11.47
C LYS A 58 16.23 1.41 -10.78
N LEU A 59 15.17 1.99 -10.20
CA LEU A 59 15.25 3.21 -9.39
C LEU A 59 15.59 2.95 -7.91
N GLY A 60 15.83 1.70 -7.52
CA GLY A 60 16.15 1.32 -6.14
C GLY A 60 14.92 1.07 -5.25
N VAL A 61 13.73 0.93 -5.83
CA VAL A 61 12.51 0.57 -5.09
C VAL A 61 12.42 -0.94 -4.95
N TYR A 62 12.22 -1.41 -3.72
CA TYR A 62 11.85 -2.80 -3.45
C TYR A 62 10.37 -3.00 -3.74
N THR A 63 10.06 -3.54 -4.90
CA THR A 63 8.68 -3.87 -5.26
C THR A 63 8.26 -5.12 -4.50
N LEU A 64 7.03 -5.17 -3.96
CA LEU A 64 6.48 -6.30 -3.22
C LEU A 64 5.14 -6.71 -3.84
N PHE A 65 5.18 -7.47 -4.95
CA PHE A 65 3.97 -7.98 -5.59
C PHE A 65 3.74 -9.46 -5.28
N ASN A 66 2.78 -9.73 -4.37
CA ASN A 66 2.52 -11.06 -3.82
C ASN A 66 3.78 -11.73 -3.25
N GLN A 67 4.55 -10.98 -2.48
CA GLN A 67 5.82 -11.43 -1.91
C GLN A 67 6.11 -10.74 -0.59
N SER A 68 7.08 -11.26 0.14
CA SER A 68 7.53 -10.73 1.42
C SER A 68 9.05 -10.65 1.50
N THR A 69 9.51 -9.86 2.46
CA THR A 69 10.93 -9.74 2.80
C THR A 69 11.07 -9.51 4.30
N ILE A 70 12.22 -9.83 4.85
CA ILE A 70 12.59 -9.41 6.20
C ILE A 70 13.24 -8.03 6.11
N VAL A 71 12.86 -7.13 7.02
CA VAL A 71 13.40 -5.78 7.13
C VAL A 71 14.15 -5.64 8.45
N ASN A 72 15.28 -4.94 8.42
CA ASN A 72 16.26 -4.82 9.51
C ASN A 72 16.91 -6.16 9.89
N GLU A 73 17.73 -6.14 10.96
CA GLU A 73 18.44 -7.30 11.49
C GLU A 73 18.25 -7.40 13.02
N GLY A 74 18.52 -8.59 13.56
CA GLY A 74 18.50 -8.86 15.00
C GLY A 74 17.14 -8.63 15.65
N LYS A 75 17.12 -7.99 16.83
CA LYS A 75 15.90 -7.81 17.64
C LYS A 75 14.87 -6.87 17.02
N CYS A 76 15.25 -6.09 16.01
CA CYS A 76 14.36 -5.15 15.31
C CYS A 76 13.89 -5.69 13.95
N ALA A 77 14.19 -6.96 13.64
CA ALA A 77 13.77 -7.59 12.41
C ALA A 77 12.25 -7.84 12.40
N PHE A 78 11.62 -7.66 11.25
CA PHE A 78 10.20 -7.95 11.04
C PHE A 78 9.93 -8.38 9.60
N ASN A 79 8.86 -9.14 9.37
CA ASN A 79 8.38 -9.46 8.03
C ASN A 79 7.63 -8.25 7.47
N LEU A 80 7.98 -7.82 6.27
CA LEU A 80 7.20 -6.91 5.46
C LEU A 80 6.58 -7.68 4.30
N VAL A 81 5.26 -7.79 4.30
CA VAL A 81 4.48 -8.56 3.32
C VAL A 81 3.77 -7.59 2.39
N GLY A 82 3.99 -7.70 1.08
CA GLY A 82 3.26 -6.93 0.07
C GLY A 82 2.28 -7.81 -0.70
N VAL A 83 1.00 -7.45 -0.62
CA VAL A 83 -0.09 -8.19 -1.27
C VAL A 83 -0.55 -7.44 -2.52
N GLY A 84 -0.78 -8.19 -3.60
CA GLY A 84 -1.33 -7.66 -4.86
C GLY A 84 -2.73 -7.06 -4.70
N GLU A 85 -3.21 -6.39 -5.75
CA GLU A 85 -4.53 -5.74 -5.74
C GLU A 85 -5.62 -6.67 -6.26
N ALA A 86 -6.77 -6.70 -5.57
CA ALA A 86 -7.86 -7.63 -5.88
C ALA A 86 -8.46 -7.44 -7.28
N ILE A 87 -8.38 -6.24 -7.88
CA ILE A 87 -8.81 -6.01 -9.26
C ILE A 87 -7.95 -6.79 -10.27
N GLY A 88 -6.70 -7.11 -9.91
CA GLY A 88 -5.78 -7.87 -10.75
C GLY A 88 -6.28 -9.28 -11.10
N ASN A 89 -7.16 -9.85 -10.27
CA ASN A 89 -7.85 -11.11 -10.54
C ASN A 89 -8.64 -11.07 -11.86
N ARG A 90 -9.14 -9.89 -12.26
CA ARG A 90 -9.90 -9.71 -13.52
C ARG A 90 -9.01 -9.65 -14.76
N TYR A 91 -7.70 -9.50 -14.56
CA TYR A 91 -6.74 -9.22 -15.62
C TYR A 91 -5.62 -10.27 -15.71
N GLY A 92 -5.77 -11.43 -15.05
CA GLY A 92 -4.76 -12.49 -15.07
C GLY A 92 -3.50 -12.19 -14.25
N VAL A 93 -3.51 -11.13 -13.43
CA VAL A 93 -2.44 -10.75 -12.50
C VAL A 93 -2.97 -10.77 -11.07
N PRO A 94 -3.35 -11.96 -10.55
CA PRO A 94 -4.19 -12.06 -9.36
C PRO A 94 -3.48 -11.60 -8.09
N MET A 95 -4.30 -11.16 -7.14
CA MET A 95 -3.89 -11.07 -5.74
C MET A 95 -3.69 -12.48 -5.19
N ASP A 96 -2.53 -12.75 -4.60
CA ASP A 96 -2.16 -14.06 -4.06
C ASP A 96 -1.59 -13.91 -2.65
N ILE A 97 -2.48 -14.09 -1.67
CA ILE A 97 -2.15 -13.92 -0.25
C ILE A 97 -1.28 -15.09 0.23
N ASP A 98 -1.57 -16.32 -0.18
CA ASP A 98 -0.78 -17.49 0.22
C ASP A 98 0.68 -17.35 -0.25
N LYS A 99 0.89 -16.89 -1.50
CA LYS A 99 2.23 -16.57 -2.02
C LYS A 99 2.90 -15.43 -1.24
N SER A 100 2.16 -14.39 -0.90
CA SER A 100 2.69 -13.23 -0.16
C SER A 100 3.29 -13.63 1.20
N PHE A 101 2.66 -14.60 1.88
CA PHE A 101 3.07 -15.08 3.21
C PHE A 101 3.95 -16.33 3.16
N LYS A 102 4.30 -16.84 1.98
CA LYS A 102 4.99 -18.13 1.83
C LYS A 102 6.31 -18.19 2.58
N ASP A 103 7.10 -17.12 2.50
CA ASP A 103 8.50 -17.09 2.94
C ASP A 103 8.72 -16.24 4.21
N ILE A 104 7.67 -15.97 4.99
CA ILE A 104 7.80 -15.22 6.24
C ILE A 104 8.52 -16.03 7.33
N ASP A 105 9.25 -15.35 8.21
CA ASP A 105 9.72 -15.96 9.46
C ASP A 105 8.61 -15.87 10.51
N LYS A 106 8.11 -17.03 10.95
CA LYS A 106 7.03 -17.12 11.92
C LYS A 106 7.41 -16.61 13.32
N ASN A 107 8.69 -16.42 13.60
CA ASN A 107 9.18 -15.86 14.88
C ASN A 107 9.24 -14.33 14.88
N LEU A 108 9.08 -13.68 13.73
CA LEU A 108 9.12 -12.24 13.60
C LEU A 108 7.70 -11.64 13.55
N ALA A 109 7.57 -10.40 14.03
CA ALA A 109 6.35 -9.64 13.82
C ALA A 109 6.13 -9.40 12.32
N THR A 110 4.86 -9.36 11.88
CA THR A 110 4.52 -9.19 10.48
C THR A 110 3.71 -7.92 10.24
N ILE A 111 4.23 -7.07 9.35
CA ILE A 111 3.55 -5.89 8.82
C ILE A 111 3.11 -6.19 7.39
N VAL A 112 1.85 -5.92 7.10
CA VAL A 112 1.25 -6.16 5.78
C VAL A 112 1.00 -4.83 5.08
N LEU A 113 1.46 -4.71 3.85
CA LEU A 113 1.07 -3.66 2.92
C LEU A 113 -0.05 -4.21 2.03
N VAL A 114 -1.18 -3.52 2.03
CA VAL A 114 -2.30 -3.82 1.12
C VAL A 114 -2.94 -2.54 0.63
N HIS A 115 -3.22 -2.43 -0.65
CA HIS A 115 -3.66 -1.16 -1.23
C HIS A 115 -5.04 -0.71 -0.69
N ARG A 116 -6.02 -1.63 -0.73
CA ARG A 116 -7.37 -1.37 -0.19
C ARG A 116 -7.48 -1.86 1.26
N PRO A 117 -7.89 -1.01 2.21
CA PRO A 117 -8.01 -1.43 3.60
C PRO A 117 -9.02 -2.56 3.83
N ASN A 118 -10.11 -2.59 3.05
CA ASN A 118 -11.15 -3.62 3.18
C ASN A 118 -10.67 -5.03 2.79
N SER A 119 -9.52 -5.15 2.10
CA SER A 119 -8.93 -6.46 1.78
C SER A 119 -8.51 -7.22 3.03
N ILE A 120 -8.35 -6.55 4.18
CA ILE A 120 -7.95 -7.19 5.45
C ILE A 120 -8.89 -8.33 5.89
N ARG A 121 -10.15 -8.33 5.42
CA ARG A 121 -11.11 -9.43 5.65
C ARG A 121 -10.64 -10.79 5.11
N PHE A 122 -9.68 -10.80 4.19
CA PHE A 122 -9.13 -12.04 3.63
C PHE A 122 -7.93 -12.57 4.43
N PHE A 123 -7.55 -11.89 5.51
CA PHE A 123 -6.32 -12.16 6.27
C PHE A 123 -6.56 -12.91 7.58
N GLU A 124 -7.78 -13.41 7.83
CA GLU A 124 -8.15 -14.06 9.09
C GLU A 124 -7.20 -15.18 9.52
N LYS A 125 -6.72 -15.98 8.55
CA LYS A 125 -5.79 -17.10 8.78
C LYS A 125 -4.30 -16.71 8.80
N TYR A 126 -3.95 -15.44 8.58
CA TYR A 126 -2.57 -15.01 8.38
C TYR A 126 -2.04 -14.19 9.58
N PRO A 127 -0.79 -14.40 10.00
CA PRO A 127 -0.22 -13.67 11.11
C PRO A 127 0.18 -12.26 10.68
N PHE A 128 -0.41 -11.23 11.29
CA PHE A 128 0.06 -9.86 11.19
C PHE A 128 -0.31 -9.08 12.46
N VAL A 129 0.48 -8.05 12.77
CA VAL A 129 0.22 -7.13 13.88
C VAL A 129 -0.21 -5.74 13.38
N LEU A 130 0.19 -5.37 12.17
CA LEU A 130 -0.12 -4.09 11.56
C LEU A 130 -0.36 -4.24 10.06
N SER A 131 -1.45 -3.66 9.57
CA SER A 131 -1.73 -3.49 8.14
C SER A 131 -1.65 -2.01 7.78
N LEU A 132 -0.93 -1.69 6.71
CA LEU A 132 -0.79 -0.35 6.16
C LEU A 132 -1.44 -0.29 4.78
N SER A 133 -2.29 0.71 4.56
CA SER A 133 -3.08 0.84 3.33
C SER A 133 -3.32 2.28 2.91
N GLY A 134 -3.75 2.47 1.67
CA GLY A 134 -4.07 3.77 1.08
C GLY A 134 -5.46 3.76 0.47
N HIS A 135 -5.56 4.13 -0.82
CA HIS A 135 -6.77 4.06 -1.68
C HIS A 135 -7.93 5.01 -1.32
N ASN A 136 -8.15 5.29 -0.04
CA ASN A 136 -9.38 5.95 0.38
C ASN A 136 -9.33 7.47 0.26
N HIS A 137 -8.13 8.06 0.23
CA HIS A 137 -7.89 9.51 0.21
C HIS A 137 -8.67 10.28 1.29
N GLY A 138 -8.92 9.65 2.45
CA GLY A 138 -9.73 10.20 3.53
C GLY A 138 -11.19 10.52 3.15
N GLY A 139 -11.68 9.98 2.03
CA GLY A 139 -13.00 10.32 1.49
C GLY A 139 -13.03 11.56 0.60
N GLN A 140 -11.90 12.25 0.42
CA GLN A 140 -11.55 13.36 -0.49
C GLN A 140 -12.49 14.58 -0.58
N ILE A 141 -13.81 14.43 -0.56
CA ILE A 141 -14.78 15.51 -0.45
C ILE A 141 -15.81 15.08 0.60
N THR A 142 -15.53 15.39 1.86
CA THR A 142 -16.39 14.98 2.98
C THR A 142 -17.21 16.16 3.48
N LYS A 143 -18.13 16.70 2.67
CA LYS A 143 -19.03 17.80 3.13
C LYS A 143 -20.01 17.36 4.24
N VAL A 144 -20.08 16.05 4.52
CA VAL A 144 -20.86 15.46 5.61
C VAL A 144 -20.03 14.30 6.17
N GLY A 145 -19.30 14.51 7.27
CA GLY A 145 -18.36 13.55 7.87
C GLY A 145 -18.94 12.17 8.23
N LEU A 146 -20.24 11.93 8.05
CA LEU A 146 -20.90 10.63 8.22
C LEU A 146 -21.27 9.90 6.90
N LEU A 147 -21.51 10.60 5.79
CA LEU A 147 -22.10 9.98 4.59
C LEU A 147 -21.05 9.48 3.59
N SER A 148 -19.80 9.94 3.65
CA SER A 148 -18.76 9.52 2.69
C SER A 148 -18.38 8.04 2.82
N SER A 149 -18.42 7.48 4.04
CA SER A 149 -18.19 6.05 4.28
C SER A 149 -19.30 5.17 3.70
N VAL A 150 -20.53 5.70 3.70
CA VAL A 150 -21.74 5.06 3.17
C VAL A 150 -21.78 5.14 1.63
N ILE A 151 -21.47 6.31 1.05
CA ILE A 151 -21.58 6.53 -0.41
C ILE A 151 -20.54 5.72 -1.21
N ARG A 152 -19.34 5.48 -0.65
CA ARG A 152 -18.28 4.73 -1.33
C ARG A 152 -18.06 3.31 -0.79
N ASN A 153 -18.92 2.80 0.10
CA ASN A 153 -18.69 1.54 0.84
C ASN A 153 -17.29 1.50 1.53
N GLN A 154 -16.75 2.67 1.89
CA GLN A 154 -15.42 2.78 2.53
C GLN A 154 -15.44 2.30 3.98
N GLY A 155 -16.64 2.09 4.54
CA GLY A 155 -16.87 1.29 5.74
C GLY A 155 -16.07 1.73 6.97
N LYS A 156 -15.68 0.73 7.78
CA LYS A 156 -14.96 0.89 9.05
C LYS A 156 -13.54 1.45 8.91
N PHE A 157 -12.96 1.55 7.71
CA PHE A 157 -11.53 1.87 7.50
C PHE A 157 -11.32 3.10 6.59
N LEU A 158 -11.90 4.25 6.97
CA LEU A 158 -11.79 5.47 6.16
C LEU A 158 -10.38 6.12 6.19
N SER A 159 -9.80 6.28 7.38
CA SER A 159 -8.55 6.99 7.63
C SER A 159 -8.02 6.66 9.04
N GLY A 160 -6.71 6.79 9.25
CA GLY A 160 -6.05 6.72 10.55
C GLY A 160 -5.83 5.30 11.07
N LEU A 161 -5.32 5.20 12.31
CA LEU A 161 -5.03 3.95 13.02
C LEU A 161 -6.28 3.42 13.72
N LYS A 162 -6.54 2.11 13.56
CA LYS A 162 -7.64 1.41 14.20
C LYS A 162 -7.18 0.06 14.73
N LYS A 163 -7.48 -0.24 15.99
CA LYS A 163 -7.35 -1.59 16.55
C LYS A 163 -8.55 -2.42 16.08
N ILE A 164 -8.29 -3.59 15.50
CA ILE A 164 -9.35 -4.50 15.02
C ILE A 164 -9.52 -5.74 15.90
N GLU A 165 -8.42 -6.19 16.52
CA GLU A 165 -8.37 -7.31 17.47
C GLU A 165 -7.25 -7.03 18.48
N GLU A 166 -7.12 -7.89 19.48
CA GLU A 166 -5.96 -7.85 20.38
C GLU A 166 -4.67 -7.97 19.56
N ASN A 167 -3.76 -7.00 19.70
CA ASN A 167 -2.50 -6.90 18.95
C ASN A 167 -2.61 -6.84 17.41
N LYS A 168 -3.78 -6.50 16.84
CA LYS A 168 -3.92 -6.25 15.40
C LYS A 168 -4.44 -4.86 15.09
N PHE A 169 -3.69 -4.15 14.25
CA PHE A 169 -3.96 -2.78 13.87
C PHE A 169 -4.08 -2.63 12.35
N VAL A 170 -4.93 -1.70 11.92
CA VAL A 170 -5.06 -1.25 10.53
C VAL A 170 -4.83 0.24 10.51
N TYR A 171 -3.90 0.69 9.68
CA TYR A 171 -3.68 2.09 9.38
C TYR A 171 -4.03 2.39 7.93
N VAL A 172 -4.85 3.43 7.74
CA VAL A 172 -5.26 3.88 6.41
C VAL A 172 -4.75 5.30 6.19
N SER A 173 -3.89 5.45 5.19
CA SER A 173 -3.36 6.76 4.85
C SER A 173 -4.32 7.56 3.96
N ASN A 174 -4.39 8.87 4.21
CA ASN A 174 -5.06 9.82 3.31
C ASN A 174 -4.26 10.10 2.03
N GLY A 175 -2.98 9.70 1.98
CA GLY A 175 -2.07 9.88 0.85
C GLY A 175 -1.79 11.34 0.50
N ILE A 176 -0.88 11.55 -0.45
CA ILE A 176 -0.43 12.89 -0.86
C ILE A 176 -1.25 13.52 -1.99
N GLY A 177 -1.73 12.69 -2.93
CA GLY A 177 -2.31 13.13 -4.21
C GLY A 177 -3.79 13.45 -4.14
N TYR A 178 -4.54 13.19 -5.19
CA TYR A 178 -6.01 13.24 -5.19
C TYR A 178 -6.52 12.14 -6.14
N SER A 179 -7.75 11.70 -5.93
CA SER A 179 -8.50 10.78 -6.77
C SER A 179 -8.95 11.48 -8.07
N ARG A 180 -10.24 11.48 -8.43
CA ARG A 180 -10.71 12.07 -9.70
C ARG A 180 -10.81 13.60 -9.70
N ILE A 181 -11.11 14.20 -8.55
CA ILE A 181 -11.35 15.64 -8.43
C ILE A 181 -10.08 16.28 -7.84
N PRO A 182 -9.45 17.29 -8.46
CA PRO A 182 -8.19 17.90 -8.02
C PRO A 182 -8.38 18.84 -6.82
N PHE A 183 -9.20 18.44 -5.86
CA PHE A 183 -9.52 19.20 -4.67
C PHE A 183 -9.84 18.25 -3.51
N ARG A 184 -9.48 18.68 -2.28
CA ARG A 184 -9.72 17.96 -1.03
C ARG A 184 -10.50 18.85 -0.05
N LEU A 185 -11.50 18.27 0.62
CA LEU A 185 -12.24 18.92 1.71
C LEU A 185 -12.37 17.96 2.90
N PHE A 186 -11.93 18.40 4.08
CA PHE A 186 -11.82 17.62 5.33
C PHE A 186 -11.13 16.25 5.21
N ALA A 187 -10.19 16.14 4.27
CA ALA A 187 -9.35 14.97 4.05
C ALA A 187 -7.93 15.43 3.69
N PRO A 188 -7.19 16.03 4.65
CA PRO A 188 -5.88 16.61 4.39
C PRO A 188 -4.93 15.55 3.79
N SER A 189 -4.10 15.99 2.85
CA SER A 189 -2.99 15.16 2.36
C SER A 189 -2.01 14.88 3.50
N GLU A 190 -1.38 13.72 3.48
CA GLU A 190 -0.47 13.32 4.56
C GLU A 190 0.71 12.48 4.04
N ILE A 191 1.81 12.58 4.78
CA ILE A 191 2.92 11.63 4.81
C ILE A 191 3.09 11.26 6.27
N SER A 192 2.92 9.98 6.58
CA SER A 192 2.78 9.53 7.97
C SER A 192 4.06 8.92 8.51
N ILE A 193 4.47 9.34 9.70
CA ILE A 193 5.58 8.73 10.43
C ILE A 193 4.99 7.78 11.47
N ILE A 194 5.14 6.48 11.23
CA ILE A 194 4.68 5.43 12.14
C ILE A 194 5.88 4.96 12.96
N LYS A 195 5.80 5.13 14.28
CA LYS A 195 6.78 4.59 15.22
C LYS A 195 6.25 3.28 15.79
N ILE A 196 7.04 2.23 15.68
CA ILE A 196 6.75 0.91 16.23
C ILE A 196 7.74 0.72 17.37
N ASN A 197 7.23 0.51 18.58
CA ASN A 197 8.00 0.34 19.80
C ASN A 197 8.00 -1.13 20.23
#